data_AF-A0A971ZRV8-F1
#
_entry.id   AF-A0A971ZRV8-F1
#
_cell.length_a   1.000
_cell.length_b   1.000
_cell.length_c   1.000
_cell.angle_alpha   90.00
_cell.angle_beta   90.00
_cell.angle_gamma   90.00
#
_symmetry.space_group_name_H-M   'P 1'
#
loop_
_entity.id
_entity.type
_entity.pdbx_description
1 polymer ?
#
loop_
_entity_poly.entity_id
_entity_poly.type
_entity_poly.pdbx_seq_one_letter_code
_entity_poly.pdbx_strand_id
1 'polypeptide(L)'
;MNMRLDRFLDAHPEWRGNVDLIIRPPSAAEVLEEWPDAAGGEVLAHVNTWTHFGVTRASIYMLSRRSGQSHRFAEMVAMQRPPRPDTDDVQMEGIPRVREQANEPYMRDVLARAKARGFTPPDDAIYHSGLARFPGDHEAFITPEMGRGYIRSLCERRGWGAVGDMEIAPREPERDPLESAPPMAEDLVQRTTATMVRRDPALKELSRAELRQRAIDKYGPSK
;
A
#
# COMPACT_ATOMS: atom_id res chain seq x y z
N MET A 1 -2.09 42.71 -28.93
CA MET A 1 -1.95 41.69 -27.86
C MET A 1 -0.78 40.70 -28.10
N ASN A 2 -0.16 40.67 -29.31
CA ASN A 2 0.88 39.69 -29.66
C ASN A 2 2.28 39.91 -29.07
N MET A 3 2.69 41.17 -28.82
CA MET A 3 4.05 41.47 -28.28
C MET A 3 4.36 40.83 -26.92
N ARG A 4 3.36 40.42 -26.13
CA ARG A 4 3.58 39.74 -24.85
C ARG A 4 3.86 38.25 -25.00
N LEU A 5 3.30 37.60 -26.01
CA LEU A 5 3.49 36.16 -26.23
C LEU A 5 4.84 35.87 -26.88
N ASP A 6 5.21 36.62 -27.92
CA ASP A 6 6.50 36.40 -28.60
C ASP A 6 7.67 36.58 -27.63
N ARG A 7 7.63 37.65 -26.80
CA ARG A 7 8.63 37.87 -25.76
C ARG A 7 8.67 36.74 -24.71
N PHE A 8 7.53 36.16 -24.38
CA PHE A 8 7.47 35.01 -23.47
C PHE A 8 8.09 33.78 -24.12
N LEU A 9 7.74 33.47 -25.37
CA LEU A 9 8.26 32.32 -26.12
C LEU A 9 9.76 32.45 -26.44
N ASP A 10 10.28 33.68 -26.52
CA ASP A 10 11.72 33.92 -26.64
C ASP A 10 12.47 33.68 -25.33
N ALA A 11 11.85 34.03 -24.19
CA ALA A 11 12.41 33.76 -22.87
C ALA A 11 12.27 32.28 -22.46
N HIS A 12 11.25 31.58 -22.98
CA HIS A 12 10.87 30.23 -22.60
C HIS A 12 10.66 29.35 -23.85
N PRO A 13 11.74 28.99 -24.57
CA PRO A 13 11.66 28.27 -25.85
C PRO A 13 11.00 26.90 -25.75
N GLU A 14 10.98 26.28 -24.57
CA GLU A 14 10.28 25.01 -24.30
C GLU A 14 8.77 25.07 -24.57
N TRP A 15 8.18 26.27 -24.57
CA TRP A 15 6.76 26.47 -24.86
C TRP A 15 6.43 26.66 -26.35
N ARG A 16 7.42 26.81 -27.24
CA ARG A 16 7.17 27.08 -28.66
C ARG A 16 6.36 25.97 -29.35
N GLY A 17 6.49 24.73 -28.88
CA GLY A 17 5.68 23.59 -29.35
C GLY A 17 4.34 23.42 -28.63
N ASN A 18 4.06 24.25 -27.61
CA ASN A 18 2.93 24.09 -26.68
C ASN A 18 2.21 25.43 -26.42
N VAL A 19 2.11 26.26 -27.46
CA VAL A 19 1.50 27.59 -27.37
C VAL A 19 0.00 27.51 -27.03
N ASP A 20 -0.64 26.41 -27.40
CA ASP A 20 -2.02 26.06 -27.03
C ASP A 20 -2.22 26.11 -25.51
N LEU A 21 -1.27 25.58 -24.74
CA LEU A 21 -1.33 25.54 -23.28
C LEU A 21 -1.24 26.94 -22.63
N ILE A 22 -0.73 27.95 -23.35
CA ILE A 22 -0.63 29.33 -22.87
C ILE A 22 -1.89 30.12 -23.23
N ILE A 23 -2.31 30.04 -24.49
CA ILE A 23 -3.44 30.82 -25.02
C ILE A 23 -4.75 30.34 -24.40
N ARG A 24 -4.90 29.02 -24.24
CA ARG A 24 -6.09 28.38 -23.69
C ARG A 24 -5.65 27.40 -22.61
N PRO A 25 -5.53 27.86 -21.36
CA PRO A 25 -5.15 26.99 -20.26
C PRO A 25 -6.04 25.74 -20.20
N PRO A 26 -5.45 24.55 -20.05
CA PRO A 26 -6.18 23.30 -20.10
C PRO A 26 -7.09 23.15 -18.87
N SER A 27 -8.28 22.62 -19.11
CA SER A 27 -9.24 22.24 -18.07
C SER A 27 -8.87 20.92 -17.40
N ALA A 28 -9.44 20.64 -16.23
CA ALA A 28 -9.25 19.34 -15.57
C ALA A 28 -9.71 18.14 -16.42
N ALA A 29 -10.76 18.34 -17.23
CA ALA A 29 -11.24 17.31 -18.16
C ALA A 29 -10.22 17.02 -19.25
N GLU A 30 -9.64 18.05 -19.88
CA GLU A 30 -8.59 17.89 -20.90
C GLU A 30 -7.32 17.24 -20.32
N VAL A 31 -6.95 17.59 -19.08
CA VAL A 31 -5.82 16.95 -18.39
C VAL A 31 -6.08 15.46 -18.18
N LEU A 32 -7.27 15.08 -17.71
CA LEU A 32 -7.64 13.68 -17.48
C LEU A 32 -7.81 12.87 -18.77
N GLU A 33 -8.30 13.52 -19.83
CA GLU A 33 -8.43 12.92 -21.15
C GLU A 33 -7.06 12.55 -21.73
N GLU A 34 -6.09 13.48 -21.65
CA GLU A 34 -4.73 13.22 -22.13
C GLU A 34 -3.93 12.30 -21.18
N TRP A 35 -4.16 12.42 -19.87
CA TRP A 35 -3.41 11.71 -18.83
C TRP A 35 -4.33 11.15 -17.73
N PRO A 36 -4.95 9.97 -17.95
CA PRO A 36 -5.88 9.37 -16.99
C PRO A 36 -5.26 9.05 -15.63
N ASP A 37 -3.95 8.81 -15.58
CA ASP A 37 -3.19 8.58 -14.34
C ASP A 37 -3.08 9.85 -13.46
N ALA A 38 -3.51 11.01 -13.95
CA ALA A 38 -3.71 12.20 -13.13
C ALA A 38 -4.94 12.10 -12.21
N ALA A 39 -5.78 11.06 -12.37
CA ALA A 39 -6.94 10.83 -11.51
C ALA A 39 -6.50 10.62 -10.05
N GLY A 40 -6.77 11.61 -9.21
CA GLY A 40 -6.35 11.64 -7.80
C GLY A 40 -5.15 12.54 -7.51
N GLY A 41 -4.51 13.11 -8.54
CA GLY A 41 -3.45 14.11 -8.39
C GLY A 41 -3.99 15.45 -7.89
N GLU A 42 -3.19 16.13 -7.07
CA GLU A 42 -3.47 17.47 -6.57
C GLU A 42 -3.53 18.51 -7.71
N VAL A 43 -2.86 18.25 -8.83
CA VAL A 43 -2.87 19.16 -9.99
C VAL A 43 -4.30 19.47 -10.48
N LEU A 44 -5.22 18.50 -10.39
CA LEU A 44 -6.61 18.68 -10.84
C LEU A 44 -7.39 19.69 -9.99
N ALA A 45 -7.05 19.82 -8.70
CA ALA A 45 -7.63 20.83 -7.82
C ALA A 45 -7.11 22.25 -8.12
N HIS A 46 -6.00 22.37 -8.85
CA HIS A 46 -5.28 23.62 -9.08
C HIS A 46 -5.15 24.00 -10.56
N VAL A 47 -5.92 23.38 -11.46
CA VAL A 47 -5.76 23.55 -12.92
C VAL A 47 -5.80 25.00 -13.39
N ASN A 48 -6.64 25.83 -12.75
CA ASN A 48 -6.82 27.24 -13.07
C ASN A 48 -5.96 28.18 -12.22
N THR A 49 -5.10 27.67 -11.33
CA THR A 49 -4.22 28.49 -10.52
C THR A 49 -3.10 29.04 -11.40
N TRP A 50 -2.99 30.37 -11.50
CA TRP A 50 -1.92 31.03 -12.22
C TRP A 50 -0.63 31.07 -11.40
N THR A 51 0.49 30.82 -12.07
CA THR A 51 1.83 30.95 -11.49
C THR A 51 2.38 32.35 -11.71
N HIS A 52 3.46 32.69 -11.02
CA HIS A 52 4.19 33.95 -11.23
C HIS A 52 4.81 34.06 -12.64
N PHE A 53 4.88 32.96 -13.40
CA PHE A 53 5.34 32.94 -14.79
C PHE A 53 4.24 33.33 -15.79
N GLY A 54 3.00 33.56 -15.33
CA GLY A 54 1.91 33.92 -16.25
C GLY A 54 1.38 32.75 -17.07
N VAL A 55 1.47 31.53 -16.54
CA VAL A 55 0.82 30.30 -17.06
C VAL A 55 0.16 29.56 -15.90
N THR A 56 -0.82 28.68 -16.17
CA THR A 56 -1.48 27.92 -15.10
C THR A 56 -0.67 26.69 -14.69
N ARG A 57 -0.99 26.15 -13.50
CA ARG A 57 -0.40 24.89 -13.00
C ARG A 57 -0.65 23.73 -13.96
N ALA A 58 -1.84 23.65 -14.56
CA ALA A 58 -2.15 22.60 -15.54
C ALA A 58 -1.32 22.74 -16.83
N SER A 59 -1.07 23.97 -17.30
CA SER A 59 -0.18 24.21 -18.45
C SER A 59 1.23 23.68 -18.17
N ILE A 60 1.79 23.95 -16.98
CA ILE A 60 3.12 23.45 -16.58
C ILE A 60 3.13 21.93 -16.48
N TYR A 61 2.08 21.35 -15.89
CA TYR A 61 1.92 19.90 -15.78
C TYR A 61 1.91 19.23 -17.17
N MET A 62 1.06 19.69 -18.08
CA MET A 62 0.95 19.13 -19.42
C MET A 62 2.24 19.31 -20.23
N LEU A 63 2.91 20.46 -20.12
CA LEU A 63 4.22 20.66 -20.74
C LEU A 63 5.24 19.62 -20.25
N SER A 64 5.29 19.38 -18.94
CA SER A 64 6.20 18.39 -18.35
C SER A 64 5.88 16.97 -18.80
N ARG A 65 4.59 16.59 -18.82
CA ARG A 65 4.13 15.28 -19.30
C ARG A 65 4.42 15.06 -20.79
N ARG A 66 4.14 16.04 -21.64
CA ARG A 66 4.46 16.02 -23.09
C ARG A 66 5.98 15.91 -23.34
N SER A 67 6.79 16.39 -22.40
CA SER A 67 8.25 16.24 -22.42
C SER A 67 8.74 14.87 -21.88
N GLY A 68 7.82 13.92 -21.64
CA GLY A 68 8.14 12.55 -21.22
C GLY A 68 8.39 12.37 -19.72
N GLN A 69 8.06 13.36 -18.89
CA GLN A 69 8.26 13.25 -17.44
C GLN A 69 7.15 12.41 -16.77
N SER A 70 7.49 11.80 -15.63
CA SER A 70 6.54 11.02 -14.83
C SER A 70 5.46 11.90 -14.21
N HIS A 71 4.30 11.32 -13.87
CA HIS A 71 3.21 12.00 -13.17
C HIS A 71 3.70 12.78 -11.94
N ARG A 72 4.44 12.10 -11.05
CA ARG A 72 4.92 12.67 -9.78
C ARG A 72 5.89 13.84 -10.00
N PHE A 73 6.77 13.75 -11.00
CA PHE A 73 7.68 14.85 -11.32
C PHE A 73 6.92 16.03 -11.93
N ALA A 74 6.03 15.77 -12.89
CA ALA A 74 5.22 16.80 -13.52
C ALA A 74 4.35 17.55 -12.49
N GLU A 75 3.72 16.82 -11.57
CA GLU A 75 2.94 17.40 -10.47
C GLU A 75 3.81 18.23 -9.52
N MET A 76 4.99 17.72 -9.14
CA MET A 76 5.93 18.45 -8.30
C MET A 76 6.36 19.79 -8.92
N VAL A 77 6.76 19.78 -10.20
CA VAL A 77 7.15 20.99 -10.95
C VAL A 77 5.95 21.92 -11.09
N ALA A 78 4.79 21.38 -11.49
CA ALA A 78 3.56 22.14 -11.62
C ALA A 78 3.22 22.84 -10.30
N MET A 79 3.28 22.14 -9.16
CA MET A 79 2.97 22.69 -7.84
C MET A 79 4.10 23.53 -7.22
N GLN A 80 5.26 23.62 -7.86
CA GLN A 80 6.48 24.26 -7.32
C GLN A 80 6.83 23.75 -5.91
N ARG A 81 6.64 22.45 -5.70
CA ARG A 81 7.00 21.81 -4.44
C ARG A 81 8.37 21.18 -4.58
N PRO A 82 9.17 21.14 -3.50
CA PRO A 82 10.35 20.28 -3.51
C PRO A 82 9.90 18.83 -3.74
N PRO A 83 10.81 17.96 -4.21
CA PRO A 83 10.58 16.52 -4.11
C PRO A 83 10.17 16.22 -2.68
N ARG A 84 9.02 15.57 -2.48
CA ARG A 84 8.65 15.10 -1.15
C ARG A 84 9.82 14.25 -0.66
N PRO A 85 10.38 14.53 0.53
CA PRO A 85 11.45 13.70 1.06
C PRO A 85 10.88 12.29 1.19
N ASP A 86 11.39 11.40 0.35
CA ASP A 86 11.00 10.01 0.25
C ASP A 86 12.12 9.15 0.85
N THR A 87 12.70 9.65 1.95
CA THR A 87 13.73 8.98 2.70
C THR A 87 13.07 8.03 3.70
N ASP A 88 13.78 6.96 4.02
CA ASP A 88 13.29 5.96 4.98
C ASP A 88 12.98 6.62 6.35
N ASP A 89 13.73 7.66 6.72
CA ASP A 89 13.48 8.48 7.91
C ASP A 89 12.09 9.13 7.94
N VAL A 90 11.63 9.68 6.81
CA VAL A 90 10.31 10.35 6.73
C VAL A 90 9.19 9.33 6.76
N GLN A 91 9.39 8.16 6.15
CA GLN A 91 8.38 7.11 6.20
C GLN A 91 8.24 6.52 7.61
N MET A 92 9.34 6.38 8.33
CA MET A 92 9.35 5.89 9.71
C MET A 92 8.99 6.98 10.71
N GLU A 93 8.85 8.24 10.28
CA GLU A 93 8.51 9.37 11.14
C GLU A 93 7.14 9.16 11.79
N GLY A 94 7.08 9.39 13.10
CA GLY A 94 5.84 9.23 13.88
C GLY A 94 5.51 7.79 14.25
N ILE A 95 6.26 6.79 13.79
CA ILE A 95 6.11 5.41 14.27
C ILE A 95 7.01 5.22 15.50
N PRO A 96 6.44 4.98 16.69
CA PRO A 96 7.23 4.82 17.91
C PRO A 96 8.07 3.53 17.88
N ARG A 97 9.27 3.60 18.43
CA ARG A 97 10.25 2.49 18.45
C ARG A 97 9.91 1.47 19.53
N VAL A 98 10.48 0.27 19.43
CA VAL A 98 10.30 -0.81 20.41
C VAL A 98 10.57 -0.33 21.83
N ARG A 99 11.67 0.42 22.07
CA ARG A 99 12.00 0.97 23.39
C ARG A 99 10.94 1.92 23.95
N GLU A 100 10.26 2.66 23.09
CA GLU A 100 9.23 3.65 23.46
C GLU A 100 7.90 2.95 23.75
N GLN A 101 7.64 1.82 23.09
CA GLN A 101 6.42 1.04 23.24
C GLN A 101 6.55 -0.15 24.19
N ALA A 102 7.73 -0.45 24.73
CA ALA A 102 7.98 -1.68 25.48
C ALA A 102 7.05 -1.91 26.68
N ASN A 103 6.44 -0.85 27.22
CA ASN A 103 5.49 -0.93 28.34
C ASN A 103 4.02 -1.10 27.90
N GLU A 104 3.72 -0.85 26.63
CA GLU A 104 2.37 -1.00 26.08
C GLU A 104 1.91 -2.47 26.18
N PRO A 105 0.69 -2.76 26.65
CA PRO A 105 0.22 -4.14 26.81
C PRO A 105 0.34 -4.99 25.54
N TYR A 106 0.01 -4.41 24.39
CA TYR A 106 0.12 -5.07 23.09
C TYR A 106 1.58 -5.36 22.73
N MET A 107 2.47 -4.37 22.87
CA MET A 107 3.88 -4.56 22.54
C MET A 107 4.55 -5.57 23.48
N ARG A 108 4.17 -5.60 24.76
CA ARG A 108 4.64 -6.62 25.72
C ARG A 108 4.31 -8.04 25.27
N ASP A 109 3.08 -8.27 24.78
CA ASP A 109 2.70 -9.59 24.22
C ASP A 109 3.52 -9.93 22.97
N VAL A 110 3.68 -8.96 22.05
CA VAL A 110 4.49 -9.12 20.84
C VAL A 110 5.94 -9.47 21.18
N LEU A 111 6.57 -8.73 22.10
CA LEU A 111 7.95 -8.97 22.55
C LEU A 111 8.10 -10.31 23.27
N ALA A 112 7.13 -10.68 24.12
CA ALA A 112 7.13 -11.99 24.79
C ALA A 112 7.07 -13.14 23.78
N ARG A 113 6.25 -13.01 22.72
CA ARG A 113 6.14 -14.01 21.65
C ARG A 113 7.35 -14.07 20.73
N ALA A 114 7.99 -12.93 20.45
CA ALA A 114 9.26 -12.89 19.74
C ALA A 114 10.35 -13.62 20.54
N LYS A 115 10.44 -13.31 21.84
CA LYS A 115 11.40 -13.94 22.76
C LYS A 115 11.16 -15.45 22.92
N ALA A 116 9.90 -15.88 23.00
CA ALA A 116 9.54 -17.30 23.04
C ALA A 116 10.00 -18.07 21.78
N ARG A 117 10.23 -17.36 20.67
CA ARG A 117 10.79 -17.91 19.42
C ARG A 117 12.29 -17.68 19.27
N GLY A 118 12.98 -17.24 20.33
CA GLY A 118 14.43 -17.04 20.34
C GLY A 118 14.90 -15.75 19.68
N PHE A 119 14.01 -14.78 19.44
CA PHE A 119 14.36 -13.48 18.87
C PHE A 119 14.13 -12.35 19.87
N THR A 120 15.13 -11.49 20.05
CA THR A 120 15.03 -10.25 20.82
C THR A 120 15.19 -9.08 19.86
N PRO A 121 14.13 -8.30 19.61
CA PRO A 121 14.21 -7.16 18.70
C PRO A 121 15.18 -6.09 19.21
N PRO A 122 15.86 -5.36 18.31
CA PRO A 122 16.60 -4.14 18.66
C PRO A 122 15.67 -3.06 19.26
N ASP A 123 16.20 -2.26 20.18
CA ASP A 123 15.45 -1.21 20.89
C ASP A 123 14.94 -0.10 19.96
N ASP A 124 15.69 0.16 18.88
CA ASP A 124 15.38 1.18 17.89
C ASP A 124 14.55 0.68 16.71
N ALA A 125 14.24 -0.63 16.67
CA ALA A 125 13.38 -1.19 15.66
C ALA A 125 11.93 -0.70 15.79
N ILE A 126 11.21 -0.78 14.69
CA ILE A 126 9.77 -0.52 14.60
C ILE A 126 9.08 -1.84 14.27
N TYR A 127 7.98 -2.13 14.95
CA TYR A 127 7.19 -3.33 14.67
C TYR A 127 6.02 -3.02 13.72
N HIS A 128 6.07 -3.53 12.49
CA HIS A 128 4.98 -3.42 11.52
C HIS A 128 4.05 -4.63 11.58
N SER A 129 2.92 -4.50 12.28
CA SER A 129 1.93 -5.58 12.39
C SER A 129 1.38 -6.06 11.03
N GLY A 130 1.23 -5.14 10.07
CA GLY A 130 0.80 -5.49 8.70
C GLY A 130 1.83 -6.34 7.93
N LEU A 131 3.10 -6.33 8.36
CA LEU A 131 4.14 -7.19 7.80
C LEU A 131 4.30 -8.51 8.57
N ALA A 132 3.60 -8.70 9.69
CA ALA A 132 3.79 -9.86 10.54
C ALA A 132 2.87 -11.03 10.13
N ARG A 133 3.42 -12.22 9.92
CA ARG A 133 2.61 -13.44 9.73
C ARG A 133 1.91 -13.89 11.01
N PHE A 134 2.50 -13.55 12.14
CA PHE A 134 2.02 -13.84 13.47
C PHE A 134 2.55 -12.78 14.44
N PRO A 135 1.92 -12.56 15.60
CA PRO A 135 2.44 -11.65 16.61
C PRO A 135 3.85 -12.04 17.07
N GLY A 136 4.80 -11.12 16.94
CA GLY A 136 6.22 -11.34 17.24
C GLY A 136 7.02 -11.99 16.10
N ASP A 137 6.56 -11.89 14.84
CA ASP A 137 7.37 -12.28 13.67
C ASP A 137 8.63 -11.42 13.58
N HIS A 138 9.80 -12.06 13.55
CA HIS A 138 11.09 -11.37 13.57
C HIS A 138 11.31 -10.51 12.32
N GLU A 139 10.77 -10.93 11.16
CA GLU A 139 10.87 -10.18 9.91
C GLU A 139 9.98 -8.93 9.88
N ALA A 140 9.11 -8.75 10.88
CA ALA A 140 8.27 -7.56 11.00
C ALA A 140 8.87 -6.47 11.90
N PHE A 141 10.06 -6.71 12.48
CA PHE A 141 10.83 -5.70 13.19
C PHE A 141 11.82 -5.04 12.23
N ILE A 142 11.56 -3.79 11.88
CA ILE A 142 12.33 -3.04 10.89
C ILE A 142 13.23 -2.06 11.61
N THR A 143 14.54 -2.14 11.40
CA THR A 143 15.47 -1.13 11.94
C THR A 143 15.61 0.04 10.95
N PRO A 144 16.04 1.23 11.41
CA PRO A 144 16.26 2.37 10.53
C PRO A 144 17.20 2.08 9.36
N GLU A 145 18.18 1.19 9.54
CA GLU A 145 19.15 0.81 8.51
C GLU A 145 18.56 -0.11 7.43
N MET A 146 17.48 -0.84 7.73
CA MET A 146 16.84 -1.73 6.77
C MET A 146 16.04 -0.96 5.72
N GLY A 147 15.33 0.08 6.17
CA GLY A 147 14.60 1.00 5.30
C GLY A 147 13.53 0.34 4.43
N ARG A 148 13.13 1.06 3.36
CA ARG A 148 12.11 0.59 2.40
C ARG A 148 12.54 -0.61 1.58
N GLY A 149 13.83 -0.68 1.26
CA GLY A 149 14.38 -1.77 0.45
C GLY A 149 14.10 -3.14 1.07
N TYR A 150 14.22 -3.23 2.39
CA TYR A 150 13.88 -4.45 3.12
C TYR A 150 12.38 -4.77 3.06
N ILE A 151 11.52 -3.78 3.30
CA ILE A 151 10.05 -3.99 3.28
C ILE A 151 9.61 -4.45 1.89
N ARG A 152 10.10 -3.80 0.82
CA ARG A 152 9.83 -4.22 -0.56
C ARG A 152 10.25 -5.67 -0.80
N SER A 153 11.49 -6.00 -0.46
CA SER A 153 12.04 -7.34 -0.66
C SER A 153 11.27 -8.40 0.14
N LEU A 154 10.79 -8.05 1.33
CA LEU A 154 9.96 -8.91 2.17
C LEU A 154 8.59 -9.16 1.52
N CYS A 155 7.91 -8.12 1.05
CA CYS A 155 6.63 -8.24 0.37
C CYS A 155 6.75 -9.07 -0.91
N GLU A 156 7.75 -8.79 -1.76
CA GLU A 156 8.00 -9.52 -3.01
C GLU A 156 8.27 -11.01 -2.74
N ARG A 157 9.15 -11.32 -1.78
CA ARG A 157 9.47 -12.70 -1.38
C ARG A 157 8.25 -13.46 -0.83
N ARG A 158 7.29 -12.75 -0.25
CA ARG A 158 6.05 -13.32 0.29
C ARG A 158 4.89 -13.30 -0.73
N GLY A 159 5.09 -12.70 -1.91
CA GLY A 159 4.03 -12.49 -2.90
C GLY A 159 2.96 -11.49 -2.46
N TRP A 160 3.23 -10.66 -1.45
CA TRP A 160 2.29 -9.70 -0.92
C TRP A 160 2.24 -8.44 -1.78
N GLY A 161 1.02 -7.98 -2.06
CA GLY A 161 0.81 -6.68 -2.67
C GLY A 161 0.94 -5.56 -1.65
N ALA A 162 1.47 -4.43 -2.08
CA ALA A 162 1.52 -3.19 -1.30
C ALA A 162 1.11 -2.02 -2.21
N VAL A 163 0.36 -1.07 -1.66
CA VAL A 163 -0.13 0.13 -2.34
C VAL A 163 0.16 1.33 -1.44
N GLY A 164 0.57 2.47 -2.02
CA GLY A 164 0.90 3.69 -1.27
C GLY A 164 2.36 4.08 -1.47
N ASP A 165 3.17 4.05 -0.41
CA ASP A 165 4.59 4.44 -0.49
C ASP A 165 5.40 3.53 -1.42
N MET A 166 4.93 2.30 -1.61
CA MET A 166 5.49 1.34 -2.54
C MET A 166 4.36 0.63 -3.27
N GLU A 167 4.44 0.64 -4.60
CA GLU A 167 3.58 -0.16 -5.46
C GLU A 167 4.27 -1.52 -5.71
N ILE A 168 3.67 -2.58 -5.18
CA ILE A 168 4.09 -3.98 -5.37
C ILE A 168 2.86 -4.75 -5.80
N ALA A 169 2.90 -5.32 -7.00
CA ALA A 169 1.80 -6.14 -7.49
C ALA A 169 1.70 -7.43 -6.65
N PRO A 170 0.50 -7.80 -6.16
CA PRO A 170 0.33 -9.07 -5.49
C PRO A 170 0.58 -10.21 -6.48
N ARG A 171 1.23 -11.28 -6.02
CA ARG A 171 1.41 -12.51 -6.79
C ARG A 171 0.39 -13.54 -6.31
N GLU A 172 -0.20 -14.28 -7.24
CA GLU A 172 -1.04 -15.42 -6.86
C GLU A 172 -0.21 -16.44 -6.07
N PRO A 173 -0.77 -17.02 -4.99
CA PRO A 173 -0.11 -18.09 -4.25
C PRO A 173 0.31 -19.23 -5.20
N GLU A 174 1.53 -19.75 -5.07
CA GLU A 174 1.98 -20.89 -5.90
C GLU A 174 1.17 -22.18 -5.64
N ARG A 175 0.47 -22.24 -4.50
CA ARG A 175 -0.48 -23.30 -4.14
C ARG A 175 -1.70 -22.69 -3.47
N ASP A 176 -2.87 -23.29 -3.70
CA ASP A 176 -4.07 -22.91 -2.98
C ASP A 176 -3.82 -23.11 -1.46
N PRO A 177 -3.98 -22.07 -0.62
CA PRO A 177 -3.85 -22.19 0.82
C PRO A 177 -4.72 -23.30 1.42
N LEU A 178 -5.85 -23.63 0.79
CA LEU A 178 -6.76 -24.68 1.22
C LEU A 178 -6.20 -26.09 0.96
N GLU A 179 -5.40 -26.28 -0.11
CA GLU A 179 -4.78 -27.58 -0.42
C GLU A 179 -3.71 -27.98 0.60
N SER A 180 -3.08 -27.01 1.24
CA SER A 180 -2.03 -27.23 2.26
C SER A 180 -2.52 -27.06 3.70
N ALA A 181 -3.82 -26.82 3.88
CA ALA A 181 -4.38 -26.58 5.20
C ALA A 181 -4.28 -27.85 6.08
N PRO A 182 -3.77 -27.74 7.31
CA PRO A 182 -3.74 -28.87 8.23
C PRO A 182 -5.17 -29.35 8.53
N PRO A 183 -5.34 -30.62 8.92
CA PRO A 183 -6.63 -31.14 9.34
C PRO A 183 -7.26 -30.25 10.40
N MET A 184 -8.59 -30.10 10.34
CA MET A 184 -9.36 -29.32 11.31
C MET A 184 -9.02 -29.78 12.73
N ALA A 185 -8.67 -28.83 13.61
CA ALA A 185 -8.31 -29.12 14.99
C ALA A 185 -9.48 -29.81 15.74
N GLU A 186 -9.14 -30.71 16.66
CA GLU A 186 -10.10 -31.56 17.38
C GLU A 186 -11.20 -30.75 18.10
N ASP A 187 -10.82 -29.66 18.75
CA ASP A 187 -11.71 -28.76 19.47
C ASP A 187 -12.71 -28.06 18.53
N LEU A 188 -12.24 -27.66 17.34
CA LEU A 188 -13.09 -27.07 16.30
C LEU A 188 -14.07 -28.11 15.74
N VAL A 189 -13.63 -29.35 15.53
CA VAL A 189 -14.51 -30.46 15.10
C VAL A 189 -15.62 -30.69 16.13
N GLN A 190 -15.28 -30.74 17.42
CA GLN A 190 -16.25 -30.93 18.51
C GLN A 190 -17.26 -29.77 18.60
N ARG A 191 -16.79 -28.52 18.50
CA ARG A 191 -17.67 -27.35 18.53
C ARG A 191 -18.61 -27.31 17.32
N THR A 192 -18.12 -27.70 16.15
CA THR A 192 -18.89 -27.69 14.89
C THR A 192 -19.94 -28.80 14.90
N THR A 193 -19.59 -30.02 15.33
CA THR A 193 -20.55 -31.13 15.48
C THR A 193 -21.66 -30.78 16.48
N ALA A 194 -21.34 -30.20 17.63
CA ALA A 194 -22.34 -29.73 18.59
C ALA A 194 -23.29 -28.68 17.98
N THR A 195 -22.75 -27.78 17.15
CA THR A 195 -23.55 -26.76 16.45
C THR A 195 -24.46 -27.38 15.39
N MET A 196 -23.99 -28.39 14.65
CA MET A 196 -24.78 -29.13 13.66
C MET A 196 -25.94 -29.87 14.32
N VAL A 197 -25.69 -30.60 15.41
CA VAL A 197 -26.72 -31.33 16.17
C VAL A 197 -27.75 -30.39 16.80
N ARG A 198 -27.35 -29.19 17.21
CA ARG A 198 -28.29 -28.18 17.72
C ARG A 198 -29.21 -27.64 16.63
N ARG A 199 -28.70 -27.47 15.40
CA ARG A 199 -29.47 -26.96 14.25
C ARG A 199 -30.37 -28.03 13.63
N ASP A 200 -29.90 -29.27 13.59
CA ASP A 200 -30.65 -30.42 13.10
C ASP A 200 -30.60 -31.56 14.13
N PRO A 201 -31.62 -31.68 15.00
CA PRO A 201 -31.69 -32.71 16.03
C PRO A 201 -31.70 -34.14 15.49
N ALA A 202 -32.08 -34.37 14.22
CA ALA A 202 -32.10 -35.70 13.62
C ALA A 202 -30.67 -36.28 13.48
N LEU A 203 -29.66 -35.40 13.43
CA LEU A 203 -28.25 -35.82 13.41
C LEU A 203 -27.80 -36.52 14.69
N LYS A 204 -28.59 -36.52 15.77
CA LYS A 204 -28.28 -37.26 17.01
C LYS A 204 -28.26 -38.77 16.83
N GLU A 205 -28.95 -39.29 15.82
CA GLU A 205 -29.04 -40.73 15.55
C GLU A 205 -27.77 -41.27 14.87
N LEU A 206 -26.93 -40.39 14.34
CA LEU A 206 -25.66 -40.76 13.70
C LEU A 206 -24.58 -41.07 14.74
N SER A 207 -23.64 -41.94 14.36
CA SER A 207 -22.48 -42.23 15.19
C SER A 207 -21.55 -41.00 15.30
N ARG A 208 -20.77 -40.94 16.38
CA ARG A 208 -19.79 -39.86 16.59
C ARG A 208 -18.77 -39.76 15.44
N ALA A 209 -18.39 -40.90 14.85
CA ALA A 209 -17.47 -40.94 13.72
C ALA A 209 -18.08 -40.32 12.45
N GLU A 210 -19.36 -40.61 12.17
CA GLU A 210 -20.06 -40.04 11.02
C GLU A 210 -20.34 -38.54 11.18
N LEU A 211 -20.70 -38.09 12.39
CA LEU A 211 -20.86 -36.67 12.69
C LEU A 211 -19.56 -35.91 12.51
N ARG A 212 -18.44 -36.48 12.98
CA ARG A 212 -17.10 -35.94 12.79
C ARG A 212 -16.76 -35.83 11.31
N GLN A 213 -16.96 -36.91 10.54
CA GLN A 213 -16.67 -36.91 9.11
C GLN A 213 -17.52 -35.85 8.38
N ARG A 214 -18.81 -35.76 8.67
CA ARG A 214 -19.68 -34.72 8.10
C ARG A 214 -19.25 -33.30 8.47
N ALA A 215 -18.73 -33.08 9.67
CA ALA A 215 -18.20 -31.77 10.06
C ALA A 215 -16.91 -31.44 9.29
N ILE A 216 -16.03 -32.42 9.08
CA ILE A 216 -14.80 -32.27 8.29
C ILE A 216 -15.14 -32.06 6.80
N ASP A 217 -16.07 -32.82 6.23
CA ASP A 217 -16.43 -32.69 4.82
C ASP A 217 -17.10 -31.34 4.52
N LYS A 218 -17.88 -30.82 5.48
CA LYS A 218 -18.63 -29.57 5.32
C LYS A 218 -17.82 -28.32 5.62
N TYR A 219 -16.89 -28.38 6.57
CA TYR A 219 -16.19 -27.20 7.11
C TYR A 219 -14.67 -27.35 7.15
N GLY A 220 -14.15 -28.54 6.90
CA GLY A 220 -12.72 -28.77 6.75
C GLY A 220 -12.22 -28.37 5.36
N PRO A 221 -10.89 -28.34 5.18
CA PRO A 221 -10.31 -28.08 3.87
C PRO A 221 -10.75 -29.17 2.88
N SER A 222 -11.27 -28.74 1.73
CA SER A 222 -11.59 -29.66 0.62
C SER A 222 -10.29 -30.25 0.09
N LYS A 223 -10.23 -31.57 -0.01
CA LYS A 223 -9.11 -32.29 -0.63
C LYS A 223 -9.09 -32.11 -2.14
#